data_AF-A0AA95J9R7-F1
#
_entry.id   AF-A0AA95J9R7-F1
#
_cell.length_a   1.000
_cell.length_b   1.000
_cell.length_c   1.000
_cell.angle_alpha   90.00
_cell.angle_beta   90.00
_cell.angle_gamma   90.00
#
_symmetry.space_group_name_H-M   'P 1'
#
loop_
_entity.id
_entity.type
_entity.pdbx_description
1 polymer ?
#
loop_
_entity_poly.entity_id
_entity_poly.type
_entity_poly.pdbx_seq_one_letter_code
_entity_poly.pdbx_strand_id
1 'polypeptide(L)'
;MILTEQGVVDAVKAWMNDNGFVDVKAVVVGRRGYDIEGTSAQTGEHWLIEAKGGSHAGEDSSSRAWMGVGAAFLMTAGWRYQPDLAGKRFAIAVPDSRWFNIHVGRIEEPLRVLGISVFRVSETGHVTFIENHPATPSVSTVDAALQPG
;
A
#
# COMPACT_ATOMS: atom_id res chain seq x y z
N MET A 1 18.88 -6.58 10.35
CA MET A 1 19.14 -5.30 9.65
C MET A 1 17.89 -4.98 8.83
N ILE A 2 17.32 -3.78 8.98
CA ILE A 2 16.10 -3.44 8.26
C ILE A 2 16.36 -3.28 6.76
N LEU A 3 15.40 -3.69 5.93
CA LEU A 3 15.50 -3.54 4.49
C LEU A 3 15.50 -2.07 4.07
N THR A 4 16.30 -1.76 3.05
CA THR A 4 16.21 -0.51 2.29
C THR A 4 14.94 -0.49 1.45
N GLU A 5 14.57 0.68 0.91
CA GLU A 5 13.42 0.80 0.01
C GLU A 5 13.55 -0.12 -1.22
N GLN A 6 14.76 -0.19 -1.82
CA GLN A 6 15.02 -1.12 -2.92
C GLN A 6 14.84 -2.59 -2.52
N GLY A 7 15.28 -2.97 -1.31
CA GLY A 7 15.09 -4.33 -0.81
C GLY A 7 13.61 -4.69 -0.62
N VAL A 8 12.79 -3.73 -0.20
CA VAL A 8 11.33 -3.88 -0.12
C VAL A 8 10.72 -4.00 -1.52
N VAL A 9 11.13 -3.16 -2.47
CA VAL A 9 10.66 -3.20 -3.87
C VAL A 9 10.95 -4.56 -4.52
N ASP A 10 12.18 -5.06 -4.36
CA ASP A 10 12.59 -6.32 -4.97
C ASP A 10 11.82 -7.50 -4.38
N ALA A 11 11.63 -7.54 -3.07
CA ALA A 11 10.87 -8.58 -2.39
C ALA A 11 9.38 -8.59 -2.79
N VAL A 12 8.74 -7.41 -2.88
CA VAL A 12 7.34 -7.32 -3.29
C VAL A 12 7.17 -7.71 -4.75
N LYS A 13 8.08 -7.31 -5.65
CA LYS A 13 8.03 -7.76 -7.05
C LYS A 13 8.16 -9.26 -7.19
N ALA A 14 9.11 -9.87 -6.47
CA ALA A 14 9.27 -11.32 -6.46
C ALA A 14 7.98 -12.00 -5.98
N TRP A 15 7.44 -11.55 -4.85
CA TRP A 15 6.17 -12.07 -4.33
C TRP A 15 5.02 -11.91 -5.33
N MET A 16 4.87 -10.76 -5.99
CA MET A 16 3.81 -10.54 -6.99
C MET A 16 3.94 -11.52 -8.16
N ASN A 17 5.16 -11.71 -8.70
CA ASN A 17 5.38 -12.69 -9.77
C ASN A 17 5.05 -14.12 -9.32
N ASP A 18 5.44 -14.50 -8.10
CA ASP A 18 5.17 -15.83 -7.54
C ASP A 18 3.68 -16.06 -7.21
N ASN A 19 2.91 -14.98 -7.05
CA ASN A 19 1.49 -15.01 -6.70
C ASN A 19 0.57 -14.64 -7.88
N GLY A 20 1.03 -14.87 -9.11
CA GLY A 20 0.18 -14.81 -10.31
C GLY A 20 -0.15 -13.41 -10.80
N PHE A 21 0.68 -12.42 -10.45
CA PHE A 21 0.61 -11.10 -11.08
C PHE A 21 1.43 -11.09 -12.38
N VAL A 22 0.97 -10.30 -13.34
CA VAL A 22 1.62 -10.05 -14.63
C VAL A 22 1.97 -8.56 -14.76
N ASP A 23 2.84 -8.24 -15.72
CA ASP A 23 3.32 -6.88 -15.99
C ASP A 23 3.95 -6.18 -14.77
N VAL A 24 4.51 -6.97 -13.85
CA VAL A 24 5.11 -6.48 -12.61
C VAL A 24 6.40 -5.72 -12.91
N LYS A 25 6.45 -4.43 -12.54
CA LYS A 25 7.64 -3.59 -12.76
C LYS A 25 7.83 -2.56 -11.66
N ALA A 26 9.11 -2.25 -11.42
CA ALA A 26 9.49 -1.07 -10.66
C ALA A 26 9.36 0.16 -11.56
N VAL A 27 8.78 1.23 -11.03
CA VAL A 27 8.55 2.46 -11.78
C VAL A 27 9.66 3.44 -11.47
N VAL A 28 10.31 3.94 -12.52
CA VAL A 28 11.38 4.92 -12.37
C VAL A 28 10.80 6.23 -11.81
N VAL A 29 11.45 6.74 -10.77
CA VAL A 29 11.14 7.99 -10.06
C VAL A 29 10.82 9.13 -11.04
N GLY A 30 9.76 9.89 -10.75
CA GLY A 30 9.45 11.16 -11.42
C GLY A 30 8.39 11.12 -12.52
N ARG A 31 7.83 9.95 -12.88
CA ARG A 31 6.75 9.88 -13.89
C ARG A 31 5.33 9.74 -13.34
N ARG A 32 5.11 9.02 -12.23
CA ARG A 32 3.75 8.77 -11.70
C ARG A 32 3.62 8.65 -10.17
N GLY A 33 4.74 8.61 -9.44
CA GLY A 33 4.76 8.75 -7.99
C GLY A 33 4.60 7.48 -7.16
N TYR A 34 4.36 6.31 -7.77
CA TYR A 34 4.38 4.99 -7.11
C TYR A 34 5.63 4.19 -7.51
N ASP A 35 6.04 3.24 -6.67
CA ASP A 35 7.28 2.48 -6.83
C ASP A 35 7.10 1.17 -7.61
N ILE A 36 5.94 0.54 -7.49
CA ILE A 36 5.64 -0.76 -8.14
C ILE A 36 4.24 -0.72 -8.76
N GLU A 37 4.12 -1.31 -9.95
CA GLU A 37 2.80 -1.67 -10.52
C GLU A 37 2.78 -3.10 -11.04
N GLY A 38 1.60 -3.69 -11.06
CA GLY A 38 1.34 -5.02 -11.61
C GLY A 38 -0.15 -5.34 -11.68
N THR A 39 -0.53 -6.35 -12.46
CA THR A 39 -1.92 -6.75 -12.66
C THR A 39 -2.14 -8.17 -12.17
N SER A 40 -3.15 -8.41 -11.33
CA SER A 40 -3.55 -9.78 -10.97
C SER A 40 -4.07 -10.50 -12.21
N ALA A 41 -3.44 -11.61 -12.61
CA ALA A 41 -3.91 -12.39 -13.76
C ALA A 41 -5.28 -13.04 -13.51
N GLN A 42 -5.62 -13.27 -12.24
CA GLN A 42 -6.88 -13.89 -11.85
C GLN A 42 -8.05 -12.91 -11.86
N THR A 43 -7.86 -11.69 -11.33
CA THR A 43 -8.96 -10.73 -11.13
C THR A 43 -8.94 -9.59 -12.16
N GLY A 44 -7.83 -9.41 -12.87
CA GLY A 44 -7.60 -8.26 -13.76
C GLY A 44 -7.37 -6.94 -13.02
N GLU A 45 -7.31 -6.96 -11.68
CA GLU A 45 -7.09 -5.76 -10.88
C GLU A 45 -5.67 -5.24 -11.06
N HIS A 46 -5.55 -3.95 -11.32
CA HIS A 46 -4.26 -3.27 -11.46
C HIS A 46 -3.88 -2.59 -10.16
N TRP A 47 -2.71 -2.95 -9.64
CA TRP A 47 -2.20 -2.56 -8.34
C TRP A 47 -1.09 -1.52 -8.48
N LEU A 48 -1.16 -0.45 -7.69
CA LEU A 48 -0.12 0.57 -7.55
C LEU A 48 0.36 0.58 -6.09
N ILE A 49 1.67 0.49 -5.88
CA ILE A 49 2.25 0.27 -4.56
C ILE A 49 3.32 1.32 -4.28
N GLU A 50 3.21 1.94 -3.10
CA GLU A 50 4.23 2.84 -2.55
C GLU A 50 5.11 2.10 -1.55
N ALA A 51 6.40 1.98 -1.84
CA ALA A 51 7.36 1.27 -1.01
C ALA A 51 8.18 2.24 -0.17
N LYS A 52 8.51 1.84 1.06
CA LYS A 52 9.42 2.57 1.95
C LYS A 52 10.32 1.58 2.66
N GLY A 53 11.51 2.04 3.06
CA GLY A 53 12.47 1.23 3.82
C GLY A 53 13.20 2.02 4.91
N GLY A 54 14.09 1.34 5.62
CA GLY A 54 14.99 1.98 6.59
C GLY A 54 16.17 2.69 5.92
N SER A 55 17.14 3.14 6.71
CA SER A 55 18.36 3.76 6.15
C SER A 55 19.22 2.75 5.40
N HIS A 56 20.10 3.29 4.54
CA HIS A 56 21.25 2.56 4.01
C HIS A 56 22.16 1.98 5.10
N ALA A 57 22.15 2.52 6.32
CA ALA A 57 22.86 1.97 7.48
C ALA A 57 22.10 0.82 8.17
N GLY A 58 20.90 0.50 7.72
CA GLY A 58 20.10 -0.59 8.28
C GLY A 58 19.51 -0.29 9.67
N GLU A 59 19.41 0.98 10.04
CA GLU A 59 18.86 1.41 11.33
C GLU A 59 17.33 1.50 11.27
N ASP A 60 16.66 0.82 12.20
CA ASP A 60 15.23 0.96 12.46
C ASP A 60 15.00 2.06 13.51
N SER A 61 14.59 3.25 13.07
CA SER A 61 14.27 4.36 13.95
C SER A 61 12.81 4.80 13.82
N SER A 62 12.22 5.16 14.95
CA SER A 62 10.82 5.60 15.01
C SER A 62 10.55 6.79 14.09
N SER A 63 11.46 7.77 14.04
CA SER A 63 11.29 8.97 13.20
C SER A 63 11.31 8.64 11.70
N ARG A 64 12.24 7.78 11.26
CA ARG A 64 12.32 7.38 9.86
C ARG A 64 11.11 6.54 9.45
N ALA A 65 10.73 5.57 10.29
CA ALA A 65 9.54 4.76 10.04
C ALA A 65 8.27 5.63 10.01
N TRP A 66 8.14 6.61 10.91
CA TRP A 66 7.01 7.56 10.91
C TRP A 66 6.94 8.35 9.61
N MET A 67 8.06 8.94 9.16
CA MET A 67 8.11 9.68 7.90
C MET A 67 7.79 8.78 6.71
N GLY A 68 8.34 7.57 6.67
CA GLY A 68 8.09 6.61 5.58
C GLY A 68 6.63 6.19 5.52
N VAL A 69 6.08 5.66 6.62
CA VAL A 69 4.67 5.24 6.68
C VAL A 69 3.72 6.40 6.39
N GLY A 70 4.00 7.60 6.94
CA GLY A 70 3.19 8.79 6.71
C GLY A 70 3.20 9.23 5.24
N ALA A 71 4.37 9.26 4.60
CA ALA A 71 4.48 9.57 3.18
C ALA A 71 3.72 8.53 2.32
N ALA A 72 3.91 7.24 2.60
CA ALA A 72 3.27 6.17 1.86
C ALA A 72 1.74 6.21 1.97
N PHE A 73 1.24 6.45 3.18
CA PHE A 73 -0.18 6.65 3.43
C PHE A 73 -0.73 7.88 2.70
N LEU A 74 -0.06 9.03 2.79
CA LEU A 74 -0.54 10.26 2.15
C LEU A 74 -0.63 10.12 0.63
N MET A 75 0.38 9.52 0.00
CA MET A 75 0.40 9.29 -1.45
C MET A 75 -0.74 8.36 -1.89
N THR A 76 -0.87 7.20 -1.25
CA THR A 76 -1.90 6.20 -1.59
C THR A 76 -3.31 6.68 -1.29
N ALA A 77 -3.53 7.40 -0.19
CA ALA A 77 -4.80 8.05 0.10
C ALA A 77 -5.13 9.12 -0.96
N GLY A 78 -4.14 9.89 -1.42
CA GLY A 78 -4.31 10.86 -2.50
C GLY A 78 -4.71 10.21 -3.83
N TRP A 79 -4.03 9.13 -4.23
CA TRP A 79 -4.36 8.38 -5.46
C TRP A 79 -5.77 7.83 -5.49
N ARG A 80 -6.32 7.47 -4.32
CA ARG A 80 -7.67 6.90 -4.22
C ARG A 80 -8.76 7.81 -4.81
N TYR A 81 -8.53 9.11 -4.81
CA TYR A 81 -9.46 10.14 -5.27
C TYR A 81 -9.03 10.78 -6.60
N GLN A 82 -7.99 10.26 -7.27
CA GLN A 82 -7.58 10.72 -8.59
C GLN A 82 -8.43 10.05 -9.69
N PRO A 83 -9.11 10.82 -10.56
CA PRO A 83 -10.00 10.26 -11.59
C PRO A 83 -9.31 9.30 -12.57
N ASP A 84 -8.05 9.56 -12.92
CA ASP A 84 -7.25 8.75 -13.83
C ASP A 84 -6.78 7.41 -13.22
N LEU A 85 -6.89 7.28 -11.89
CA LEU A 85 -6.57 6.06 -11.14
C LEU A 85 -7.83 5.34 -10.63
N ALA A 86 -9.00 5.70 -11.16
CA ALA A 86 -10.26 5.03 -10.81
C ALA A 86 -10.20 3.53 -11.12
N GLY A 87 -10.70 2.72 -10.19
CA GLY A 87 -10.73 1.25 -10.30
C GLY A 87 -9.39 0.55 -10.03
N LYS A 88 -8.32 1.30 -9.71
CA LYS A 88 -7.04 0.72 -9.30
C LYS A 88 -7.07 0.27 -7.83
N ARG A 89 -6.26 -0.73 -7.51
CA ARG A 89 -5.98 -1.16 -6.13
C ARG A 89 -4.70 -0.49 -5.65
N PHE A 90 -4.65 -0.14 -4.36
CA PHE A 90 -3.52 0.58 -3.77
C PHE A 90 -2.95 -0.20 -2.61
N ALA A 91 -1.64 -0.11 -2.43
CA ALA A 91 -0.98 -0.67 -1.26
C ALA A 91 0.22 0.16 -0.81
N ILE A 92 0.60 -0.02 0.44
CA ILE A 92 1.91 0.38 0.95
C ILE A 92 2.77 -0.86 1.17
N ALA A 93 4.07 -0.76 0.91
CA ALA A 93 5.04 -1.81 1.19
C ALA A 93 6.11 -1.29 2.15
N VAL A 94 6.31 -1.99 3.26
CA VAL A 94 7.22 -1.58 4.33
C VAL A 94 7.95 -2.76 4.95
N PRO A 95 9.08 -2.54 5.66
CA PRO A 95 9.72 -3.60 6.40
C PRO A 95 8.84 -4.09 7.56
N ASP A 96 8.90 -5.39 7.83
CA ASP A 96 8.36 -6.00 9.04
C ASP A 96 9.32 -5.76 10.21
N SER A 97 9.35 -4.53 10.71
CA SER A 97 10.20 -4.10 11.81
C SER A 97 9.39 -3.50 12.94
N ARG A 98 10.00 -3.37 14.12
CA ARG A 98 9.34 -2.83 15.31
C ARG A 98 8.68 -1.47 15.03
N TRP A 99 9.42 -0.51 14.50
CA TRP A 99 8.89 0.85 14.35
C TRP A 99 7.94 1.00 13.17
N PHE A 100 8.18 0.33 12.04
CA PHE A 100 7.22 0.31 10.93
C PHE A 100 5.90 -0.32 11.36
N ASN A 101 5.93 -1.44 12.10
CA ASN A 101 4.72 -2.10 12.62
C ASN A 101 3.94 -1.21 13.58
N ILE A 102 4.61 -0.50 14.48
CA ILE A 102 3.96 0.46 15.39
C ILE A 102 3.22 1.53 14.59
N HIS A 103 3.86 2.12 13.58
CA HIS A 103 3.26 3.22 12.83
C HIS A 103 2.17 2.78 11.85
N VAL A 104 2.33 1.62 11.20
CA VAL A 104 1.25 1.02 10.41
C VAL A 104 0.05 0.70 11.31
N GLY A 105 0.27 0.15 12.51
CA GLY A 105 -0.81 -0.14 13.46
C GLY A 105 -1.62 1.10 13.87
N ARG A 106 -1.00 2.28 13.89
CA ARG A 106 -1.70 3.55 14.18
C ARG A 106 -2.66 3.99 13.06
N ILE A 107 -2.44 3.51 11.84
CA ILE A 107 -3.23 3.87 10.65
C ILE A 107 -3.99 2.68 10.06
N GLU A 108 -4.05 1.55 10.77
CA GLU A 108 -4.68 0.32 10.29
C GLU A 108 -6.14 0.53 9.88
N GLU A 109 -6.92 1.20 10.74
CA GLU A 109 -8.33 1.46 10.45
C GLU A 109 -8.53 2.42 9.25
N PRO A 110 -7.82 3.55 9.15
CA PRO A 110 -7.80 4.34 7.91
C PRO A 110 -7.41 3.55 6.65
N LEU A 111 -6.38 2.70 6.72
CA LEU A 111 -5.97 1.85 5.59
C LEU A 111 -7.11 0.91 5.18
N ARG A 112 -7.76 0.28 6.14
CA ARG A 112 -8.91 -0.61 5.93
C ARG A 112 -10.08 0.12 5.27
N VAL A 113 -10.49 1.27 5.81
CA VAL A 113 -11.61 2.07 5.30
C VAL A 113 -11.34 2.53 3.86
N LEU A 114 -10.11 2.96 3.57
CA LEU A 114 -9.73 3.44 2.23
C LEU A 114 -9.46 2.30 1.23
N GLY A 115 -9.36 1.05 1.70
CA GLY A 115 -9.01 -0.10 0.86
C GLY A 115 -7.55 -0.11 0.42
N ILE A 116 -6.65 0.43 1.24
CA ILE A 116 -5.20 0.44 1.00
C ILE A 116 -4.61 -0.79 1.68
N SER A 117 -4.07 -1.72 0.89
CA SER A 117 -3.50 -2.96 1.40
C SER A 117 -2.06 -2.76 1.91
N VAL A 118 -1.52 -3.75 2.64
CA VAL A 118 -0.17 -3.65 3.22
C VAL A 118 0.66 -4.88 2.86
N PHE A 119 1.85 -4.64 2.31
CA PHE A 119 2.92 -5.62 2.22
C PHE A 119 3.92 -5.38 3.34
N ARG A 120 4.12 -6.37 4.22
CA ARG A 120 5.18 -6.37 5.23
C ARG A 120 6.29 -7.29 4.79
N VAL A 121 7.51 -6.76 4.73
CA VAL A 121 8.66 -7.51 4.22
C VAL A 121 9.65 -7.76 5.35
N SER A 122 9.82 -9.01 5.72
CA SER A 122 10.83 -9.42 6.70
C SER A 122 12.25 -9.11 6.22
N GLU A 123 13.23 -9.12 7.11
CA GLU A 123 14.65 -8.95 6.76
C GLU A 123 15.16 -10.01 5.77
N THR A 124 14.48 -11.16 5.67
CA THR A 124 14.82 -12.27 4.76
C THR A 124 14.12 -12.17 3.40
N GLY A 125 13.30 -11.13 3.19
CA GLY A 125 12.52 -10.96 1.96
C GLY A 125 11.19 -11.71 1.95
N HIS A 126 10.85 -12.47 2.99
CA HIS A 126 9.49 -13.03 3.13
C HIS A 126 8.46 -11.91 3.23
N VAL A 127 7.39 -12.01 2.46
CA VAL A 127 6.31 -11.02 2.35
C VAL A 127 5.04 -11.55 3.01
N THR A 128 4.52 -10.79 3.96
CA THR A 128 3.16 -10.96 4.51
C THR A 128 2.25 -9.92 3.88
N PHE A 129 1.20 -10.36 3.18
CA PHE A 129 0.25 -9.48 2.52
C PHE A 129 -1.07 -9.41 3.30
N ILE A 130 -1.51 -8.19 3.61
CA ILE A 130 -2.80 -7.91 4.23
C ILE A 130 -3.63 -7.17 3.20
N GLU A 131 -4.59 -7.88 2.60
CA GLU A 131 -5.48 -7.30 1.62
C GLU A 131 -6.59 -6.50 2.30
N ASN A 132 -6.74 -5.24 1.88
CA ASN A 132 -7.87 -4.40 2.22
C ASN A 132 -8.67 -4.08 0.96
N HIS A 133 -9.99 -4.20 1.05
CA HIS A 133 -10.91 -3.72 0.04
C HIS A 133 -11.59 -2.45 0.56
N PRO A 134 -11.87 -1.47 -0.31
CA PRO A 134 -12.67 -0.32 0.09
C PRO A 134 -13.98 -0.82 0.69
N ALA A 135 -14.39 -0.26 1.83
CA ALA A 135 -15.71 -0.56 2.35
C ALA A 135 -16.73 -0.22 1.26
N THR A 136 -17.51 -1.21 0.81
CA THR A 136 -18.68 -0.93 -0.01
C THR A 136 -19.54 0.03 0.81
N PRO A 137 -19.91 1.21 0.31
CA PRO A 137 -20.88 2.02 1.03
C PRO A 137 -22.11 1.15 1.20
N SER A 138 -22.45 0.81 2.44
CA SER A 138 -23.75 0.25 2.71
C SER A 138 -24.75 1.29 2.18
N VAL A 139 -25.67 0.85 1.34
CA VAL A 139 -26.83 1.65 0.99
C VAL A 139 -27.68 1.72 2.26
N SER A 140 -27.28 2.58 3.21
CA SER A 140 -28.11 2.90 4.38
C SER A 140 -28.95 4.10 4.01
N THR A 141 -30.18 3.82 3.58
CA THR A 141 -31.38 4.65 3.74
C THR A 141 -31.15 6.10 4.19
N VAL A 142 -30.83 6.96 3.22
CA VAL A 142 -31.14 8.40 3.27
C VAL A 142 -32.14 8.71 2.15
N ASP A 143 -33.27 8.01 2.17
CA ASP A 143 -34.45 8.31 1.34
C ASP A 143 -35.71 8.60 2.18
N ALA A 144 -35.58 8.79 3.50
CA ALA A 144 -36.71 9.03 4.39
C ALA A 144 -36.87 10.48 4.87
N ALA A 145 -36.14 11.45 4.29
CA ALA A 145 -36.16 12.83 4.77
C ALA A 145 -36.40 13.88 3.66
N LEU A 146 -37.18 13.55 2.63
CA LEU A 146 -37.78 14.55 1.73
C LEU A 146 -39.14 14.05 1.25
N GLN A 147 -40.14 14.07 2.13
CA GLN A 147 -41.53 14.27 1.69
C GLN A 147 -42.03 15.58 2.30
N PRO A 148 -42.42 16.58 1.48
CA PRO A 148 -43.13 17.74 1.98
C PRO A 148 -44.56 17.31 2.37
N GLY A 149 -44.91 17.57 3.63
CA GLY A 149 -46.30 17.64 4.07
C GLY A 149 -46.96 18.93 3.62
#